data_AF-A0A317V6G5-F1
#
_entry.id   AF-A0A317V6G5-F1
#
_cell.length_a   1.000
_cell.length_b   1.000
_cell.length_c   1.000
_cell.angle_alpha   90.00
_cell.angle_beta   90.00
_cell.angle_gamma   90.00
#
_symmetry.space_group_name_H-M   'P 1'
#
loop_
_entity.id
_entity.type
_entity.pdbx_description
1 polymer ?
#
loop_
_entity_poly.entity_id
_entity_poly.type
_entity_poly.pdbx_seq_one_letter_code
_entity_poly.pdbx_strand_id
1 'polypeptide(L)'
;MSQQQSLLVSYKREYPTRVIIVPMNAVQSADLNQMVAIGTRDLGGCSTVVIASKTGAILAHLPPRPSMDLSDPFTGDSNVRRLMTQVVDLYHAHRDKYFATITDTVIVCAFHEGEIALQDQVQIMTTKLQGLGPEIYTYQVPVQHGIPGRGTVAVVGSQGFVTLGLPDRPRPLILVEDMVYVPRHNS
;
A
#
# COMPACT_ATOMS: atom_id res chain seq x y z
N MET A 1 24.58 18.61 -4.78
CA MET A 1 23.83 18.01 -3.65
C MET A 1 23.04 16.85 -4.22
N SER A 2 23.32 15.62 -3.78
CA SER A 2 22.60 14.43 -4.24
C SER A 2 21.16 14.52 -3.73
N GLN A 3 20.16 14.64 -4.61
CA GLN A 3 18.78 14.41 -4.23
C GLN A 3 18.68 12.96 -3.77
N GLN A 4 18.48 12.75 -2.46
CA GLN A 4 18.17 11.44 -1.92
C GLN A 4 16.90 10.94 -2.62
N GLN A 5 16.92 9.74 -3.18
CA GLN A 5 15.75 9.16 -3.87
C GLN A 5 14.98 8.30 -2.87
N SER A 6 13.67 8.12 -3.11
CA SER A 6 12.85 7.22 -2.29
C SER A 6 13.49 5.83 -2.16
N LEU A 7 13.31 5.17 -1.01
CA LEU A 7 13.75 3.79 -0.80
C LEU A 7 13.15 2.85 -1.84
N LEU A 8 11.85 2.98 -2.14
CA LEU A 8 11.17 2.15 -3.15
C LEU A 8 11.82 2.30 -4.53
N VAL A 9 12.16 3.54 -4.93
CA VAL A 9 12.83 3.83 -6.20
C VAL A 9 14.24 3.22 -6.21
N SER A 10 14.95 3.33 -5.09
CA SER A 10 16.29 2.75 -4.93
C SER A 10 16.25 1.22 -5.03
N TYR A 11 15.30 0.57 -4.34
CA TYR A 11 15.09 -0.88 -4.43
C TYR A 11 14.76 -1.31 -5.86
N LYS A 12 13.88 -0.58 -6.55
CA LYS A 12 13.51 -0.91 -7.94
C LYS A 12 14.68 -0.77 -8.90
N ARG A 13 15.58 0.20 -8.69
CA ARG A 13 16.79 0.36 -9.51
C ARG A 13 17.77 -0.78 -9.29
N GLU A 14 18.01 -1.16 -8.04
CA GLU A 14 19.00 -2.17 -7.68
C GLU A 14 18.50 -3.60 -7.95
N TYR A 15 17.19 -3.82 -7.81
CA TYR A 15 16.53 -5.12 -7.95
C TYR A 15 15.36 -5.06 -8.94
N PRO A 16 15.62 -4.75 -10.23
CA PRO A 16 14.58 -4.39 -11.20
C PRO A 16 13.53 -5.47 -11.45
N THR A 17 13.88 -6.74 -11.32
CA THR A 17 12.96 -7.88 -11.49
C THR A 17 12.38 -8.40 -10.18
N ARG A 18 12.86 -7.92 -9.03
CA ARG A 18 12.46 -8.41 -7.69
C ARG A 18 11.73 -7.35 -6.87
N VAL A 19 11.34 -6.24 -7.50
CA VAL A 19 10.49 -5.21 -6.91
C VAL A 19 9.29 -4.96 -7.82
N ILE A 20 8.10 -5.11 -7.25
CA ILE A 20 6.83 -4.82 -7.92
C ILE A 20 6.44 -3.38 -7.64
N ILE A 21 6.18 -2.60 -8.71
CA ILE A 21 5.55 -1.29 -8.60
C ILE A 21 4.11 -1.45 -9.08
N VAL A 22 3.16 -1.30 -8.15
CA VAL A 22 1.74 -1.32 -8.46
C VAL A 22 1.36 0.02 -9.07
N PRO A 23 0.91 0.05 -10.34
CA PRO A 23 0.49 1.29 -10.96
C PRO A 23 -0.81 1.80 -10.34
N MET A 24 -1.08 3.10 -10.52
CA MET A 24 -2.37 3.68 -10.20
C MET A 24 -3.51 2.91 -10.86
N ASN A 25 -4.61 2.74 -10.12
CA ASN A 25 -5.80 2.01 -10.56
C ASN A 25 -5.61 0.49 -10.75
N ALA A 26 -4.67 -0.11 -10.02
CA ALA A 26 -4.39 -1.54 -10.07
C ALA A 26 -4.24 -2.18 -8.68
N VAL A 27 -4.35 -3.51 -8.66
CA VAL A 27 -4.09 -4.36 -7.50
C VAL A 27 -3.11 -5.45 -7.92
N GLN A 28 -2.09 -5.72 -7.11
CA GLN A 28 -1.18 -6.84 -7.33
C GLN A 28 -0.83 -7.54 -6.01
N SER A 29 -0.47 -8.81 -6.10
CA SER A 29 0.11 -9.59 -5.00
C SER A 29 1.59 -9.89 -5.26
N ALA A 30 2.34 -10.16 -4.19
CA ALA A 30 3.76 -10.52 -4.24
C ALA A 30 4.05 -11.72 -3.33
N ASP A 31 4.85 -12.66 -3.83
CA ASP A 31 5.51 -13.68 -3.01
C ASP A 31 6.79 -13.08 -2.41
N LEU A 32 6.75 -12.69 -1.14
CA LEU A 32 7.89 -12.03 -0.48
C LEU A 32 8.99 -13.01 -0.04
N ASN A 33 8.87 -14.30 -0.38
CA ASN A 33 10.02 -15.22 -0.36
C ASN A 33 10.86 -15.15 -1.64
N GLN A 34 10.35 -14.51 -2.69
CA GLN A 34 11.05 -14.33 -3.97
C GLN A 34 11.34 -12.86 -4.25
N MET A 35 10.37 -12.00 -3.94
CA MET A 35 10.41 -10.57 -4.17
C MET A 35 11.06 -9.84 -2.99
N VAL A 36 11.89 -8.86 -3.30
CA VAL A 36 12.48 -7.94 -2.30
C VAL A 36 11.38 -7.04 -1.73
N ALA A 37 10.53 -6.49 -2.60
CA ALA A 37 9.47 -5.58 -2.18
C ALA A 37 8.31 -5.52 -3.17
N ILE A 38 7.17 -5.05 -2.68
CA ILE A 38 6.06 -4.51 -3.49
C ILE A 38 5.73 -3.11 -2.99
N GLY A 39 5.41 -2.19 -3.88
CA GLY A 39 5.11 -0.82 -3.49
C GLY A 39 4.35 -0.05 -4.55
N THR A 40 3.99 1.18 -4.21
CA THR A 40 3.44 2.17 -5.13
C THR A 40 4.08 3.54 -4.87
N ARG A 41 3.93 4.44 -5.83
CA ARG A 41 4.43 5.81 -5.78
C ARG A 41 3.40 6.77 -6.36
N ASP A 42 3.70 8.06 -6.27
CA ASP A 42 2.91 9.13 -6.87
C ASP A 42 1.48 9.19 -6.32
N LEU A 43 1.30 8.88 -5.03
CA LEU A 43 -0.02 8.84 -4.38
C LEU A 43 -0.80 10.15 -4.54
N GLY A 44 -0.22 11.31 -4.21
CA GLY A 44 -0.73 12.62 -4.65
C GLY A 44 -2.23 12.92 -4.41
N GLY A 45 -2.87 12.31 -3.40
CA GLY A 45 -4.33 12.40 -3.17
C GLY A 45 -5.07 11.06 -3.30
N CYS A 46 -4.42 10.04 -3.85
CA CYS A 46 -4.90 8.65 -3.91
C CYS A 46 -4.81 7.95 -2.55
N SER A 47 -5.51 6.84 -2.45
CA SER A 47 -5.41 5.92 -1.33
C SER A 47 -4.65 4.65 -1.73
N THR A 48 -4.07 3.97 -0.76
CA THR A 48 -3.49 2.64 -0.91
C THR A 48 -4.04 1.69 0.12
N VAL A 49 -4.29 0.45 -0.28
CA VAL A 49 -4.55 -0.64 0.66
C VAL A 49 -3.35 -1.58 0.64
N VAL A 50 -2.91 -1.99 1.81
CA VAL A 50 -1.88 -3.01 2.04
C VAL A 50 -2.46 -4.12 2.89
N ILE A 51 -2.31 -5.37 2.45
CA ILE A 51 -2.46 -6.57 3.28
C ILE A 51 -1.13 -7.30 3.19
N ALA A 52 -0.41 -7.45 4.29
CA ALA A 52 0.93 -8.01 4.25
C ALA A 52 1.21 -8.95 5.43
N SER A 53 1.82 -10.08 5.12
CA SER A 53 2.50 -10.94 6.08
C SER A 53 4.00 -10.94 5.77
N LYS A 54 4.79 -11.68 6.56
CA LYS A 54 6.22 -11.84 6.30
C LYS A 54 6.50 -12.43 4.90
N THR A 55 5.63 -13.31 4.40
CA THR A 55 5.86 -14.12 3.20
C THR A 55 5.06 -13.69 1.99
N GLY A 56 4.05 -12.84 2.14
CA GLY A 56 3.31 -12.32 1.00
C GLY A 56 2.65 -10.98 1.27
N ALA A 57 2.32 -10.27 0.20
CA ALA A 57 1.62 -8.99 0.29
C ALA A 57 0.66 -8.79 -0.87
N ILE A 58 -0.40 -8.03 -0.63
CA ILE A 58 -1.30 -7.46 -1.61
C ILE A 58 -1.23 -5.95 -1.44
N LEU A 59 -1.10 -5.24 -2.57
CA LEU A 59 -1.12 -3.78 -2.59
C LEU A 59 -2.04 -3.29 -3.70
N ALA A 60 -2.91 -2.33 -3.36
CA ALA A 60 -3.79 -1.66 -4.30
C ALA A 60 -3.51 -0.15 -4.28
N HIS A 61 -3.40 0.47 -5.47
CA HIS A 61 -3.32 1.93 -5.60
C HIS A 61 -4.64 2.45 -6.16
N LEU A 62 -5.43 3.10 -5.31
CA LEU A 62 -6.80 3.52 -5.58
C LEU A 62 -6.86 5.04 -5.84
N PRO A 63 -7.05 5.49 -7.09
CA PRO A 63 -7.26 6.90 -7.36
C PRO A 63 -8.66 7.34 -6.90
N PRO A 64 -8.83 8.62 -6.49
CA PRO A 64 -10.14 9.20 -6.15
C PRO A 64 -11.18 8.98 -7.24
N ARG A 65 -10.73 9.08 -8.50
CA ARG A 65 -11.49 8.79 -9.71
C ARG A 65 -10.58 8.12 -10.74
N PRO A 66 -11.05 7.10 -11.46
CA PRO A 66 -10.26 6.40 -12.49
C PRO A 66 -10.10 7.20 -13.78
N SER A 67 -10.95 8.20 -14.02
CA SER A 67 -10.91 9.07 -15.20
C SER A 67 -11.29 10.50 -14.82
N MET A 68 -10.92 11.44 -15.69
CA MET A 68 -11.29 12.86 -15.57
C MET A 68 -12.70 13.16 -16.10
N ASP A 69 -13.43 12.15 -16.60
CA ASP A 69 -14.82 12.33 -16.98
C ASP A 69 -15.66 12.57 -15.72
N LEU A 70 -16.40 13.68 -15.72
CA LEU A 70 -17.22 14.14 -14.61
C LEU A 70 -18.71 13.81 -14.81
N SER A 71 -19.05 13.09 -15.89
CA SER A 71 -20.43 12.78 -16.26
C SER A 71 -21.16 11.88 -15.24
N ASP A 72 -20.44 10.93 -14.63
CA ASP A 72 -20.98 10.06 -13.58
C ASP A 72 -20.38 10.41 -12.19
N PRO A 73 -21.19 10.92 -11.25
CA PRO A 73 -20.71 11.27 -9.91
C PRO A 73 -20.27 10.05 -9.07
N PHE A 74 -20.70 8.83 -9.42
CA PHE A 74 -20.41 7.60 -8.68
C PHE A 74 -19.22 6.81 -9.22
N THR A 75 -18.53 7.31 -10.24
CA THR A 75 -17.42 6.59 -10.90
C THR A 75 -16.28 6.29 -9.92
N GLY A 76 -15.97 7.21 -9.00
CA GLY A 76 -14.93 7.01 -7.97
C GLY A 76 -15.25 5.84 -7.05
N ASP A 77 -16.42 5.86 -6.43
CA ASP A 77 -16.88 4.81 -5.52
C ASP A 77 -17.01 3.45 -6.20
N SER A 78 -17.58 3.43 -7.40
CA SER A 78 -17.71 2.21 -8.21
C SER A 78 -16.33 1.61 -8.52
N ASN A 79 -15.34 2.46 -8.80
CA ASN A 79 -13.97 2.03 -9.02
C ASN A 79 -13.32 1.46 -7.75
N VAL A 80 -13.51 2.11 -6.60
CA VAL A 80 -13.02 1.60 -5.31
C VAL A 80 -13.67 0.25 -4.99
N ARG A 81 -14.98 0.08 -5.20
CA ARG A 81 -15.66 -1.21 -5.01
C ARG A 81 -15.07 -2.31 -5.91
N ARG A 82 -14.80 -1.99 -7.17
CA ARG A 82 -14.18 -2.92 -8.13
C ARG A 82 -12.78 -3.34 -7.66
N LEU A 83 -11.91 -2.39 -7.31
CA LEU A 83 -10.55 -2.68 -6.85
C LEU A 83 -10.55 -3.45 -5.52
N MET A 84 -11.41 -3.08 -4.58
CA MET A 84 -11.54 -3.79 -3.30
C MET A 84 -12.08 -5.22 -3.46
N THR A 85 -12.90 -5.47 -4.48
CA THR A 85 -13.28 -6.86 -4.82
C THR A 85 -12.06 -7.66 -5.26
N GLN A 86 -11.20 -7.10 -6.11
CA GLN A 86 -9.95 -7.76 -6.52
C GLN A 86 -8.98 -7.99 -5.34
N VAL A 87 -8.90 -7.04 -4.40
CA VAL A 87 -8.11 -7.22 -3.16
C VAL A 87 -8.61 -8.41 -2.36
N VAL A 88 -9.92 -8.52 -2.15
CA VAL A 88 -10.54 -9.62 -1.40
C VAL A 88 -10.36 -10.96 -2.13
N ASP A 89 -10.52 -10.98 -3.45
CA ASP A 89 -10.31 -12.19 -4.26
C ASP A 89 -8.87 -12.69 -4.16
N LEU A 90 -7.88 -11.80 -4.27
CA LEU A 90 -6.46 -12.14 -4.09
C LEU A 90 -6.15 -12.61 -2.67
N TYR A 91 -6.75 -11.98 -1.66
CA TYR A 91 -6.59 -12.41 -0.27
C TYR A 91 -7.07 -13.85 -0.08
N HIS A 92 -8.27 -14.18 -0.58
CA HIS A 92 -8.81 -15.53 -0.50
C HIS A 92 -7.98 -16.54 -1.30
N ALA A 93 -7.56 -16.19 -2.52
CA ALA A 93 -6.75 -17.05 -3.37
C ALA A 93 -5.38 -17.40 -2.76
N HIS A 94 -4.87 -16.55 -1.87
CA HIS A 94 -3.56 -16.72 -1.24
C HIS A 94 -3.60 -16.91 0.28
N ARG A 95 -4.79 -17.09 0.86
CA ARG A 95 -4.98 -17.13 2.31
C ARG A 95 -4.06 -18.14 2.99
N ASP A 96 -4.09 -19.39 2.53
CA ASP A 96 -3.34 -20.47 3.16
C ASP A 96 -1.84 -20.39 2.87
N LYS A 97 -1.45 -19.73 1.77
CA LYS A 97 -0.06 -19.60 1.35
C LYS A 97 0.67 -18.45 2.05
N TYR A 98 0.03 -17.29 2.17
CA TYR A 98 0.67 -16.07 2.64
C TYR A 98 0.07 -15.55 3.95
N PHE A 99 -1.25 -15.65 4.12
CA PHE A 99 -1.99 -14.90 5.16
C PHE A 99 -2.56 -15.79 6.27
N ALA A 100 -2.02 -17.01 6.42
CA ALA A 100 -2.32 -17.91 7.53
C ALA A 100 -1.61 -17.50 8.83
N THR A 101 -0.64 -16.60 8.74
CA THR A 101 0.14 -16.06 9.85
C THR A 101 -0.22 -14.61 10.12
N ILE A 102 0.50 -13.98 11.06
CA ILE A 102 0.32 -12.57 11.41
C ILE A 102 0.35 -11.72 10.14
N THR A 103 -0.74 -10.96 9.96
CA THR A 103 -0.96 -10.11 8.80
C THR A 103 -1.27 -8.70 9.28
N ASP A 104 -0.58 -7.72 8.71
CA ASP A 104 -0.88 -6.30 8.87
C ASP A 104 -1.81 -5.87 7.73
N THR A 105 -2.92 -5.20 8.07
CA THR A 105 -3.86 -4.64 7.10
C THR A 105 -3.94 -3.14 7.32
N VAL A 106 -3.54 -2.35 6.32
CA VAL A 106 -3.41 -0.90 6.43
C VAL A 106 -4.09 -0.22 5.24
N ILE A 107 -4.89 0.79 5.54
CA ILE A 107 -5.46 1.71 4.56
C ILE A 107 -4.69 3.04 4.70
N VAL A 108 -3.95 3.43 3.67
CA VAL A 108 -3.18 4.67 3.62
C VAL A 108 -3.96 5.69 2.81
N CYS A 109 -4.35 6.81 3.42
CA CYS A 109 -5.20 7.83 2.78
C CYS A 109 -4.60 9.24 2.88
N ALA A 110 -4.96 10.08 1.93
CA ALA A 110 -4.66 11.51 1.99
C ALA A 110 -5.43 12.18 3.14
N PHE A 111 -4.76 13.10 3.83
CA PHE A 111 -5.32 14.03 4.80
C PHE A 111 -5.14 15.45 4.29
N HIS A 112 -6.23 16.20 4.25
CA HIS A 112 -6.28 17.54 3.68
C HIS A 112 -7.24 18.41 4.51
N GLU A 113 -6.83 19.64 4.79
CA GLU A 113 -7.64 20.63 5.53
C GLU A 113 -8.21 20.16 6.88
N GLY A 114 -7.50 19.27 7.58
CA GLY A 114 -7.93 18.78 8.89
C GLY A 114 -8.81 17.52 8.84
N GLU A 115 -9.09 16.99 7.66
CA GLU A 115 -9.93 15.81 7.47
C GLU A 115 -9.27 14.75 6.56
N ILE A 116 -9.73 13.51 6.70
CA ILE A 116 -9.41 12.44 5.75
C ILE A 116 -10.14 12.74 4.45
N ALA A 117 -9.41 12.79 3.34
CA ALA A 117 -10.00 12.98 2.04
C ALA A 117 -10.87 11.76 1.66
N LEU A 118 -12.02 12.02 1.02
CA LEU A 118 -12.90 11.00 0.43
C LEU A 118 -13.37 9.96 1.46
N GLN A 119 -13.96 10.42 2.57
CA GLN A 119 -14.42 9.56 3.66
C GLN A 119 -15.32 8.41 3.18
N ASP A 120 -16.19 8.63 2.20
CA ASP A 120 -17.04 7.58 1.62
C ASP A 120 -16.19 6.43 1.05
N GLN A 121 -15.13 6.74 0.31
CA GLN A 121 -14.23 5.72 -0.24
C GLN A 121 -13.47 4.98 0.86
N VAL A 122 -13.07 5.68 1.92
CA VAL A 122 -12.46 5.05 3.10
C VAL A 122 -13.44 4.10 3.77
N GLN A 123 -14.70 4.49 3.90
CA GLN A 123 -15.74 3.62 4.45
C GLN A 123 -15.94 2.35 3.61
N ILE A 124 -15.87 2.46 2.29
CA ILE A 124 -15.93 1.29 1.39
C ILE A 124 -14.77 0.34 1.67
N MET A 125 -13.54 0.86 1.75
CA MET A 125 -12.33 0.07 2.00
C MET A 125 -12.39 -0.62 3.37
N THR A 126 -12.72 0.13 4.43
CA THR A 126 -12.85 -0.39 5.79
C THR A 126 -13.92 -1.48 5.89
N THR A 127 -15.09 -1.26 5.27
CA THR A 127 -16.18 -2.25 5.28
C THR A 127 -15.77 -3.54 4.59
N LYS A 128 -15.06 -3.47 3.45
CA LYS A 128 -14.60 -4.65 2.72
C LYS A 128 -13.52 -5.44 3.47
N LEU A 129 -12.73 -4.76 4.30
CA LEU A 129 -11.63 -5.35 5.05
C LEU A 129 -11.97 -5.63 6.52
N GLN A 130 -13.19 -5.37 6.98
CA GLN A 130 -13.57 -5.41 8.40
C GLN A 130 -13.11 -6.69 9.14
N GLY A 131 -13.16 -7.85 8.48
CA GLY A 131 -12.73 -9.13 9.06
C GLY A 131 -11.22 -9.27 9.27
N LEU A 132 -10.42 -8.35 8.72
CA LEU A 132 -8.96 -8.28 8.87
C LEU A 132 -8.51 -7.15 9.82
N GLY A 133 -9.44 -6.36 10.36
CA GLY A 133 -9.14 -5.27 11.29
C GLY A 133 -8.22 -4.20 10.68
N PRO A 134 -8.62 -3.50 9.59
CA PRO A 134 -7.76 -2.55 8.91
C PRO A 134 -7.48 -1.34 9.79
N GLU A 135 -6.20 -0.96 9.89
CA GLU A 135 -5.80 0.33 10.46
C GLU A 135 -5.81 1.43 9.40
N ILE A 136 -6.19 2.65 9.79
CA ILE A 136 -6.14 3.82 8.91
C ILE A 136 -4.88 4.62 9.22
N TYR A 137 -4.01 4.76 8.23
CA TYR A 137 -2.84 5.62 8.25
C TYR A 137 -3.05 6.80 7.29
N THR A 138 -2.58 7.98 7.67
CA THR A 138 -2.78 9.20 6.87
C THR A 138 -1.46 9.87 6.50
N TYR A 139 -1.44 10.50 5.32
CA TYR A 139 -0.33 11.34 4.86
C TYR A 139 -0.86 12.71 4.41
N GLN A 140 -0.03 13.76 4.52
CA GLN A 140 -0.47 15.15 4.31
C GLN A 140 -0.44 15.56 2.82
N VAL A 141 -1.49 16.25 2.37
CA VAL A 141 -1.62 16.85 1.01
C VAL A 141 -1.78 18.38 1.13
N PRO A 142 -1.11 19.21 0.29
CA PRO A 142 -0.31 18.84 -0.88
C PRO A 142 1.02 18.19 -0.51
N VAL A 143 1.38 17.19 -1.31
CA VAL A 143 2.68 16.56 -1.23
C VAL A 143 3.71 17.60 -1.67
N GLN A 144 4.58 18.06 -0.76
CA GLN A 144 5.70 18.93 -1.13
C GLN A 144 6.62 18.16 -2.08
N HIS A 145 6.71 18.64 -3.31
CA HIS A 145 7.58 18.06 -4.34
C HIS A 145 9.06 18.19 -3.92
N GLY A 146 9.87 17.18 -4.24
CA GLY A 146 11.31 17.18 -3.97
C GLY A 146 11.73 16.58 -2.61
N ILE A 147 10.79 16.13 -1.78
CA ILE A 147 11.10 15.34 -0.59
C ILE A 147 11.18 13.84 -0.97
N PRO A 148 12.30 13.16 -0.68
CA PRO A 148 12.46 11.73 -0.93
C PRO A 148 11.35 10.92 -0.25
N GLY A 149 10.87 9.86 -0.89
CA GLY A 149 9.89 8.95 -0.29
C GLY A 149 8.44 9.43 -0.33
N ARG A 150 8.18 10.74 -0.41
CA ARG A 150 6.81 11.26 -0.36
C ARG A 150 5.89 10.68 -1.42
N GLY A 151 4.65 10.38 -1.00
CA GLY A 151 3.66 9.70 -1.84
C GLY A 151 4.02 8.26 -2.22
N THR A 152 4.95 7.61 -1.51
CA THR A 152 5.27 6.19 -1.71
C THR A 152 4.80 5.32 -0.54
N VAL A 153 4.44 4.09 -0.87
CA VAL A 153 4.20 3.02 0.11
C VAL A 153 4.96 1.80 -0.37
N ALA A 154 5.70 1.13 0.51
CA ALA A 154 6.44 -0.09 0.20
C ALA A 154 6.26 -1.15 1.29
N VAL A 155 6.30 -2.41 0.89
CA VAL A 155 6.26 -3.57 1.77
C VAL A 155 7.47 -4.43 1.49
N VAL A 156 8.22 -4.74 2.54
CA VAL A 156 9.42 -5.59 2.51
C VAL A 156 9.16 -6.79 3.42
N GLY A 157 9.36 -8.00 2.90
CA GLY A 157 9.18 -9.25 3.65
C GLY A 157 10.46 -10.08 3.73
N SER A 158 10.31 -11.40 3.91
CA SER A 158 11.41 -12.35 4.14
C SER A 158 12.63 -12.13 3.26
N GLN A 159 12.43 -12.16 1.94
CA GLN A 159 13.53 -12.06 0.99
C GLN A 159 14.13 -10.66 0.94
N GLY A 160 13.31 -9.64 1.19
CA GLY A 160 13.76 -8.26 1.33
C GLY A 160 14.66 -8.07 2.56
N PHE A 161 14.32 -8.67 3.71
CA PHE A 161 15.17 -8.61 4.90
C PHE A 161 16.56 -9.19 4.64
N VAL A 162 16.63 -10.38 4.03
CA VAL A 162 17.90 -11.01 3.66
C VAL A 162 18.68 -10.14 2.67
N THR A 163 18.03 -9.69 1.59
CA THR A 163 18.70 -8.97 0.50
C THR A 163 19.23 -7.61 0.95
N LEU A 164 18.50 -6.93 1.84
CA LEU A 164 18.85 -5.59 2.33
C LEU A 164 19.69 -5.62 3.62
N GLY A 165 20.07 -6.80 4.13
CA GLY A 165 20.81 -6.94 5.39
C GLY A 165 20.05 -6.45 6.61
N LEU A 166 18.71 -6.48 6.57
CA LEU A 166 17.86 -6.07 7.69
C LEU A 166 17.70 -7.24 8.67
N PRO A 167 17.53 -6.96 9.98
CA PRO A 167 17.20 -8.00 10.96
C PRO A 167 15.93 -8.74 10.56
N ASP A 168 15.93 -10.07 10.70
CA ASP A 168 14.74 -10.86 10.47
C ASP A 168 13.64 -10.51 11.48
N ARG A 169 12.39 -10.40 11.00
CA ARG A 169 11.24 -10.01 11.82
C ARG A 169 10.06 -10.94 11.55
N PRO A 170 9.17 -11.17 12.53
CA PRO A 170 7.97 -11.97 12.33
C PRO A 170 6.90 -11.26 11.48
N ARG A 171 6.97 -9.93 11.37
CA ARG A 171 6.07 -9.08 10.60
C ARG A 171 6.77 -8.47 9.38
N PRO A 172 6.05 -8.12 8.31
CA PRO A 172 6.62 -7.35 7.22
C PRO A 172 7.06 -5.96 7.71
N LEU A 173 7.94 -5.32 6.95
CA LEU A 173 8.24 -3.91 7.10
C LEU A 173 7.40 -3.13 6.08
N ILE A 174 6.42 -2.37 6.58
CA ILE A 174 5.64 -1.43 5.78
C ILE A 174 6.26 -0.04 5.94
N LEU A 175 6.56 0.60 4.82
CA LEU A 175 7.09 1.95 4.74
C LEU A 175 6.03 2.85 4.10
N VAL A 176 5.69 3.96 4.75
CA VAL A 176 4.85 5.02 4.19
C VAL A 176 5.69 6.29 4.18
N GLU A 177 5.90 6.86 3.01
CA GLU A 177 6.80 8.00 2.81
C GLU A 177 8.23 7.77 3.35
N ASP A 178 8.78 6.57 3.10
CA ASP A 178 10.04 6.06 3.66
C ASP A 178 10.10 5.97 5.21
N MET A 179 8.99 6.25 5.91
CA MET A 179 8.87 6.09 7.35
C MET A 179 8.27 4.72 7.70
N VAL A 180 8.81 4.08 8.74
CA VAL A 180 8.29 2.80 9.22
C VAL A 180 6.88 2.98 9.77
N TYR A 181 5.92 2.28 9.17
CA TYR A 181 4.60 2.09 9.76
C TYR A 181 4.74 1.19 10.99
N VAL A 182 4.21 1.65 12.12
CA VAL A 182 4.13 0.88 13.35
C VAL A 182 2.65 0.66 13.65
N PRO A 183 2.16 -0.60 13.64
CA PRO A 183 0.79 -0.90 14.02
C PRO A 183 0.48 -0.31 15.39
N ARG A 184 -0.65 0.37 15.53
CA ARG A 184 -1.15 0.75 16.85
C ARG A 184 -1.63 -0.55 17.49
N HIS A 185 -0.87 -1.06 18.46
CA HIS A 185 -1.27 -2.24 19.22
C HIS A 185 -2.73 -2.08 19.66
N ASN A 186 -3.57 -3.07 19.34
CA ASN A 186 -4.80 -3.30 20.09
C ASN A 186 -4.38 -3.54 21.54
N SER A 187 -4.53 -2.51 22.37
CA SER A 187 -4.58 -2.64 23.83
C SER A 187 -5.71 -3.56 24.24
#